data_AF-A0A2C9KI50-F1
#
_entry.id   AF-A0A2C9KI50-F1
#
_cell.length_a   1.000
_cell.length_b   1.000
_cell.length_c   1.000
_cell.angle_alpha   90.00
_cell.angle_beta   90.00
_cell.angle_gamma   90.00
#
_symmetry.space_group_name_H-M   'P 1'
#
loop_
_entity.id
_entity.type
_entity.pdbx_description
1 polymer ?
#
loop_
_entity_poly.entity_id
_entity_poly.type
_entity_poly.pdbx_seq_one_letter_code
_entity_poly.pdbx_strand_id
1 'polypeptide(L)'
;MDFSSLTKVTTGFTVNAIKETCQDVLTKERVDAMRNKRSVLKPIEFVYKIACFEPIYREEHEDFLDWYNKTPLAKKRLDRLMPSGDQGKENKGKAKEKGKKKK
;
A
#
# COMPACT_ATOMS: atom_id res chain seq x y z
N MET A 1 -16.43 14.35 -1.77
CA MET A 1 -15.44 13.28 -1.57
C MET A 1 -14.13 13.95 -1.20
N ASP A 2 -13.55 13.54 -0.07
CA ASP A 2 -12.35 14.16 0.49
C ASP A 2 -11.13 13.24 0.32
N PHE A 3 -9.93 13.78 0.53
CA PHE A 3 -8.69 13.02 0.42
C PHE A 3 -8.65 11.78 1.32
N SER A 4 -9.16 11.87 2.56
CA SER A 4 -9.24 10.70 3.46
C SER A 4 -10.11 9.57 2.88
N SER A 5 -11.19 9.92 2.18
CA SER A 5 -12.04 8.93 1.51
C SER A 5 -11.33 8.32 0.29
N LEU A 6 -10.57 9.12 -0.46
CA LEU A 6 -9.75 8.64 -1.57
C LEU A 6 -8.70 7.62 -1.08
N THR A 7 -7.97 7.92 -0.02
CA THR A 7 -6.95 7.01 0.53
C THR A 7 -7.52 5.64 0.89
N LYS A 8 -8.75 5.59 1.42
CA LYS A 8 -9.43 4.32 1.73
C LYS A 8 -9.74 3.51 0.46
N VAL A 9 -10.22 4.17 -0.59
CA VAL A 9 -10.54 3.52 -1.88
C VAL A 9 -9.28 3.07 -2.62
N THR A 10 -8.16 3.78 -2.45
CA THR A 10 -6.88 3.42 -3.09
C THR A 10 -6.03 2.46 -2.24
N THR A 11 -6.55 1.95 -1.12
CA THR A 11 -5.83 0.96 -0.31
C THR A 11 -5.80 -0.37 -1.05
N GLY A 12 -4.61 -0.95 -1.24
CA GLY A 12 -4.40 -2.19 -1.98
C GLY A 12 -3.76 -2.00 -3.37
N PHE A 13 -3.72 -0.78 -3.90
CA PHE A 13 -3.02 -0.51 -5.16
C PHE A 13 -1.51 -0.33 -4.95
N THR A 14 -0.73 -0.73 -5.95
CA THR A 14 0.72 -0.52 -5.94
C THR A 14 1.09 0.96 -6.05
N VAL A 15 2.28 1.31 -5.58
CA VAL A 15 2.85 2.66 -5.76
C VAL A 15 2.94 3.03 -7.25
N ASN A 16 3.21 2.04 -8.12
CA ASN A 16 3.23 2.28 -9.56
C ASN A 16 1.85 2.64 -10.11
N ALA A 17 0.80 1.90 -9.75
CA ALA A 17 -0.57 2.21 -10.17
C ALA A 17 -1.01 3.61 -9.71
N ILE A 18 -0.63 4.00 -8.48
CA ILE A 18 -0.90 5.36 -7.97
C ILE A 18 -0.14 6.41 -8.79
N LYS A 19 1.15 6.17 -9.09
CA LYS A 19 1.97 7.07 -9.91
C LYS A 19 1.37 7.26 -11.31
N GLU A 20 1.04 6.17 -11.99
CA GLU A 20 0.46 6.20 -13.34
C GLU A 20 -0.90 6.89 -13.33
N THR A 21 -1.75 6.58 -12.35
CA THR A 21 -3.02 7.31 -12.15
C THR A 21 -2.81 8.82 -12.01
N CYS A 22 -1.83 9.26 -11.23
CA CYS A 22 -1.52 10.68 -11.09
C CYS A 22 -1.05 11.30 -12.42
N GLN A 23 -0.22 10.60 -13.19
CA GLN A 23 0.25 11.07 -14.49
C GLN A 23 -0.90 11.20 -15.51
N ASP A 24 -1.85 10.27 -15.48
CA ASP A 24 -3.02 10.26 -16.36
C ASP A 24 -4.04 11.34 -16.01
N VAL A 25 -4.21 11.66 -14.72
CA VAL A 25 -5.10 12.75 -14.28
C VAL A 25 -4.46 14.11 -14.52
N LEU A 26 -3.16 14.24 -14.23
CA LEU A 26 -2.43 15.53 -14.28
C LEU A 26 -1.79 15.78 -15.65
N THR A 27 -2.58 15.68 -16.71
CA THR A 27 -2.13 16.06 -18.06
C THR A 27 -1.83 17.56 -18.15
N LYS A 28 -1.03 17.96 -19.15
CA LYS A 28 -0.70 19.38 -19.37
C LYS A 28 -1.94 20.26 -19.49
N GLU A 29 -2.92 19.81 -20.26
CA GLU A 29 -4.20 20.49 -20.45
C GLU A 29 -4.97 20.63 -19.13
N ARG A 30 -4.96 19.57 -18.29
CA ARG A 30 -5.60 19.62 -16.98
C ARG A 30 -4.94 20.64 -16.07
N VAL A 31 -3.62 20.71 -16.07
CA VAL A 31 -2.84 21.68 -15.29
C VAL A 31 -3.14 23.12 -15.73
N ASP A 32 -3.21 23.38 -17.04
CA ASP A 32 -3.54 24.71 -17.56
C ASP A 32 -4.98 25.11 -17.25
N ALA A 33 -5.94 24.17 -17.31
CA ALA A 33 -7.33 24.41 -16.89
C ALA A 33 -7.45 24.77 -15.40
N MET A 34 -6.62 24.17 -14.54
CA MET A 34 -6.54 24.52 -13.12
C MET A 34 -5.93 25.90 -12.88
N ARG A 35 -4.82 26.22 -13.58
CA ARG A 35 -4.16 27.55 -13.50
C ARG A 35 -5.11 28.68 -13.90
N ASN A 36 -5.90 28.46 -14.93
CA ASN A 36 -6.89 29.41 -15.43
C ASN A 36 -8.19 29.43 -14.60
N LYS A 37 -8.25 28.73 -13.45
CA LYS A 37 -9.42 28.61 -12.56
C LYS A 37 -10.70 28.13 -13.25
N ARG A 38 -10.59 27.49 -14.42
CA ARG A 38 -11.73 26.98 -15.20
C ARG A 38 -12.34 25.74 -14.54
N SER A 39 -11.50 24.91 -13.92
CA SER A 39 -11.93 23.67 -13.28
C SER A 39 -11.05 23.33 -12.09
N VAL A 40 -11.68 22.99 -10.95
CA VAL A 40 -11.02 22.51 -9.74
C VAL A 40 -10.79 21.01 -9.84
N LEU A 41 -9.63 20.53 -9.36
CA LEU A 41 -9.33 19.10 -9.28
C LEU A 41 -10.14 18.44 -8.16
N LYS A 42 -10.94 17.44 -8.53
CA LYS A 42 -11.75 16.69 -7.56
C LYS A 42 -11.14 15.30 -7.30
N PRO A 43 -11.12 14.82 -6.04
CA PRO A 43 -10.62 13.47 -5.71
C PRO A 43 -11.28 12.32 -6.50
N ILE A 44 -12.53 12.50 -6.92
CA ILE A 44 -13.27 11.52 -7.71
C ILE A 44 -12.65 11.25 -9.09
N GLU A 45 -11.92 12.22 -9.67
CA GLU A 45 -11.25 12.07 -10.98
C GLU A 45 -10.18 10.96 -10.93
N PHE A 46 -9.57 10.74 -9.76
CA PHE A 46 -8.57 9.69 -9.54
C PHE A 46 -9.20 8.30 -9.41
N VAL A 47 -10.43 8.20 -8.90
CA VAL A 47 -11.13 6.93 -8.71
C VAL A 47 -11.37 6.23 -10.05
N TYR A 48 -11.81 7.00 -11.06
CA TYR A 48 -12.04 6.46 -12.39
C TYR A 48 -10.78 5.91 -13.04
N LYS A 49 -9.63 6.52 -12.77
CA LYS A 49 -8.35 6.11 -13.34
C LYS A 49 -7.76 4.92 -12.60
N ILE A 50 -7.80 4.93 -11.27
CA ILE A 50 -7.24 3.83 -10.48
C ILE A 50 -8.04 2.53 -10.62
N ALA A 51 -9.34 2.62 -10.91
CA ALA A 51 -10.22 1.47 -11.13
C ALA A 51 -9.84 0.62 -12.36
N CYS A 52 -8.97 1.12 -13.25
CA CYS A 52 -8.43 0.37 -14.38
C CYS A 52 -7.27 -0.57 -14.00
N PHE A 53 -6.70 -0.41 -12.79
CA PHE A 53 -5.59 -1.22 -12.31
C PHE A 53 -6.10 -2.39 -11.46
N GLU A 54 -5.31 -3.46 -11.39
CA GLU A 54 -5.61 -4.57 -10.49
C GLU A 54 -5.12 -4.23 -9.06
N PRO A 55 -6.00 -4.28 -8.05
CA PRO A 55 -5.58 -4.16 -6.65
C PRO A 55 -4.87 -5.43 -6.20
N ILE A 56 -3.87 -5.28 -5.33
CA ILE A 56 -3.25 -6.41 -4.63
C ILE A 56 -4.13 -6.77 -3.44
N TYR A 57 -4.56 -8.03 -3.38
CA TYR A 57 -5.35 -8.53 -2.27
C TYR A 57 -4.48 -8.74 -1.04
N ARG A 58 -5.10 -8.62 0.13
CA ARG A 58 -4.41 -8.73 1.42
C ARG A 58 -3.67 -10.06 1.58
N GLU A 59 -4.29 -11.15 1.15
CA GLU A 59 -3.74 -12.50 1.27
C GLU A 59 -2.47 -12.64 0.42
N GLU A 60 -2.51 -12.19 -0.83
CA GLU A 60 -1.35 -12.18 -1.74
C GLU A 60 -0.19 -11.37 -1.17
N HIS A 61 -0.51 -10.21 -0.56
CA HIS A 61 0.50 -9.38 0.08
C HIS A 61 1.11 -10.05 1.32
N GLU A 62 0.30 -10.74 2.15
CA GLU A 62 0.79 -11.50 3.31
C GLU A 62 1.68 -12.68 2.86
N ASP A 63 1.27 -13.44 1.84
CA ASP A 63 2.06 -14.53 1.27
C ASP A 63 3.40 -14.04 0.69
N PHE A 64 3.37 -12.91 -0.01
CA PHE A 64 4.57 -12.28 -0.55
C PHE A 64 5.55 -11.88 0.57
N LEU A 65 5.06 -11.31 1.66
CA LEU A 65 5.91 -10.93 2.80
C LEU A 65 6.51 -12.16 3.48
N ASP A 66 5.72 -13.21 3.68
CA ASP A 66 6.19 -14.47 4.26
C ASP A 66 7.27 -15.13 3.41
N TRP A 67 7.17 -15.03 2.08
CA TRP A 67 8.23 -15.44 1.17
C TRP A 67 9.44 -14.50 1.24
N TYR A 68 9.24 -13.19 1.15
CA TYR A 68 10.31 -12.18 1.12
C TYR A 68 11.20 -12.27 2.37
N ASN A 69 10.59 -12.47 3.55
CA ASN A 69 11.30 -12.60 4.81
C ASN A 69 12.26 -13.81 4.88
N LYS A 70 12.05 -14.83 4.04
CA LYS A 70 12.96 -15.98 3.93
C LYS A 70 14.21 -15.65 3.11
N THR A 71 14.17 -14.59 2.29
CA THR A 71 15.28 -14.23 1.40
C THR A 71 16.50 -13.71 2.17
N PRO A 72 17.73 -13.92 1.67
CA PRO A 72 18.93 -13.32 2.26
C PRO A 72 18.89 -11.79 2.28
N LEU A 73 18.15 -11.17 1.36
CA LEU A 73 18.00 -9.71 1.28
C LEU A 73 17.21 -9.16 2.47
N ALA A 74 16.10 -9.81 2.82
CA ALA A 74 15.30 -9.41 3.98
C ALA A 74 16.07 -9.59 5.29
N LYS A 75 16.82 -10.69 5.43
CA LYS A 75 17.71 -10.94 6.59
C LYS A 75 18.77 -9.84 6.73
N LYS A 76 19.51 -9.54 5.65
CA LYS A 76 20.49 -8.44 5.63
C LYS A 76 19.87 -7.07 5.93
N ARG A 77 18.61 -6.86 5.52
CA ARG A 77 17.88 -5.63 5.86
C ARG A 77 17.60 -5.58 7.35
N LEU A 78 17.10 -6.66 7.94
CA LEU A 78 16.84 -6.76 9.39
C LEU A 78 18.13 -6.55 10.20
N ASP A 79 19.23 -7.21 9.82
CA ASP A 79 20.53 -7.07 10.50
C ASP A 79 21.06 -5.62 10.51
N ARG A 80 20.78 -4.86 9.44
CA ARG A 80 21.14 -3.42 9.38
C ARG A 80 20.22 -2.53 10.22
N LEU A 81 18.95 -2.91 10.35
CA LEU A 81 17.97 -2.17 11.14
C LEU A 81 18.06 -2.48 12.64
N MET A 82 18.53 -3.67 13.01
CA MET A 82 18.81 -4.11 14.39
C MET A 82 20.26 -4.60 14.52
N PRO A 83 21.24 -3.68 14.68
CA PRO A 83 22.66 -4.03 14.71
C PRO A 83 23.16 -4.74 15.99
N SER A 84 22.29 -5.42 16.75
CA SER A 84 22.67 -6.12 17.99
C SER A 84 21.89 -7.42 18.21
N GLY A 85 22.49 -8.56 17.84
CA GLY A 85 22.45 -9.81 18.62
C GLY A 85 21.13 -10.55 18.91
N ASP A 86 19.95 -10.07 18.53
CA ASP A 86 18.70 -10.82 18.77
C ASP A 86 18.33 -11.68 17.56
N GLN A 87 19.05 -12.81 17.42
CA GLN A 87 18.55 -13.95 16.64
C GLN A 87 17.42 -14.63 17.43
N GLY A 88 16.25 -14.00 17.51
CA GLY A 88 15.13 -14.45 18.34
C GLY A 88 13.78 -14.34 17.66
N LYS A 89 13.46 -15.30 16.78
CA LYS A 89 12.09 -15.82 16.54
C LYS A 89 10.96 -14.77 16.36
N GLU A 90 10.94 -14.02 15.27
CA GLU A 90 9.69 -13.35 14.82
C GLU A 90 8.91 -14.16 13.77
N ASN A 91 8.98 -15.49 13.85
CA ASN A 91 8.13 -16.40 13.09
C ASN A 91 7.32 -17.29 14.04
N LYS A 92 6.37 -16.72 14.81
CA LYS A 92 5.31 -17.46 15.54
C LYS A 92 4.22 -16.60 16.25
N GLY A 93 3.86 -15.44 15.72
CA GLY A 93 2.90 -14.52 16.38
C GLY A 93 1.42 -14.65 15.98
N LYS A 94 1.08 -15.25 14.84
CA LYS A 94 -0.31 -15.38 14.35
C LYS A 94 -0.76 -16.84 14.28
N ALA A 95 -0.99 -17.49 15.43
CA ALA A 95 -1.86 -18.69 15.54
C ALA A 95 -1.90 -19.22 16.99
N LYS A 96 -2.66 -18.59 17.89
CA LYS A 96 -3.34 -19.26 19.03
C LYS A 96 -4.26 -18.29 19.79
N GLU A 97 -5.14 -17.61 19.07
CA GLU A 97 -6.41 -17.16 19.64
C GLU A 97 -7.37 -18.36 19.66
N LYS A 98 -7.22 -19.24 20.66
CA LYS A 98 -8.25 -20.23 21.03
C LYS A 98 -8.47 -20.15 22.55
N GLY A 99 -9.54 -19.44 22.92
CA GLY A 99 -10.42 -19.76 24.05
C GLY A 99 -9.82 -19.90 25.45
N LYS A 100 -9.91 -18.82 26.23
CA LYS A 100 -10.00 -18.86 27.71
C LYS A 100 -11.19 -19.73 28.16
N LYS A 101 -10.96 -20.71 29.06
CA LYS A 101 -11.60 -20.87 30.40
C LYS A 101 -11.48 -22.32 30.90
N LYS A 102 -10.63 -22.53 31.91
CA LYS A 102 -10.91 -23.40 33.07
C LYS A 102 -9.89 -23.08 34.17
N LYS A 103 -10.26 -22.13 35.03
CA LYS A 103 -10.13 -22.26 36.48
C LYS A 103 -11.07 -21.26 37.13
#